data_AF-A0A817S0J8-F1
#
_entry.id   AF-A0A817S0J8-F1
#
_cell.length_a   1.000
_cell.length_b   1.000
_cell.length_c   1.000
_cell.angle_alpha   90.00
_cell.angle_beta   90.00
_cell.angle_gamma   90.00
#
_symmetry.space_group_name_H-M   'P 1'
#
loop_
_entity.id
_entity.type
_entity.pdbx_description
1 polymer ?
#
loop_
_entity_poly.entity_id
_entity_poly.type
_entity_poly.pdbx_seq_one_letter_code
_entity_poly.pdbx_strand_id
1 'polypeptide(L)'
;MFENGNMVNRFLNYWRSSGHQRIGFLYGRYEVYDGVPLGVRAVVSAIYEPPQETSRDSVKLNLPDPHEALIDDLARRLNIRRIGWIFTDLIPDESKSGGGPVLHHRGNVNSYFLSAQECIMAGWLQNNNPNICKYSPDGYFGSKFVTVVVTGDVSGQIHFEGYQVSNQCMALVKSKILLPTYDAPELGYVRETSSEQYVPDVYYKEKDSYNNEIMKIARPLPLEYLIIDVPTGFPSSDAQIQSTFNDDCKAIKTPFCVENRMQVGELQDMNALASYLQQFSKTGGAGVTTSSASQYKATDILGDIHLLRYLAVNDIISFSMNQLDPLLDSIRTNDLNGVETWMEGSDWQTIVQVLQTHSPGPTTTAGNRSSHMDYEDQRDLASSLSQWNCPRCTFINDGSSRTCEICSCEKGS
;
A
#
# COMPACT_ATOMS: atom_id res chain seq x y z
N MET A 1 2.79 -14.97 -0.16
CA MET A 1 2.11 -15.00 -1.49
C MET A 1 1.11 -13.86 -1.54
N PHE A 2 1.14 -13.04 -2.59
CA PHE A 2 0.14 -11.99 -2.83
C PHE A 2 -0.97 -12.55 -3.72
N GLU A 3 -2.25 -12.36 -3.37
CA GLU A 3 -3.38 -12.94 -4.13
C GLU A 3 -3.38 -12.53 -5.61
N ASN A 4 -3.05 -11.28 -5.89
CA ASN A 4 -2.97 -10.76 -7.25
C ASN A 4 -1.90 -9.65 -7.37
N GLY A 5 -1.44 -9.40 -8.59
CA GLY A 5 -0.46 -8.35 -8.89
C GLY A 5 -1.05 -6.94 -8.88
N ASN A 6 -2.37 -6.79 -9.01
CA ASN A 6 -3.02 -5.47 -9.11
C ASN A 6 -2.96 -4.72 -7.78
N MET A 7 -3.22 -5.40 -6.66
CA MET A 7 -3.05 -4.84 -5.31
C MET A 7 -1.62 -4.32 -5.10
N VAL A 8 -0.62 -5.08 -5.53
CA VAL A 8 0.79 -4.70 -5.41
C VAL A 8 1.10 -3.52 -6.32
N ASN A 9 0.61 -3.51 -7.55
CA ASN A 9 0.77 -2.37 -8.45
C ASN A 9 0.12 -1.10 -7.89
N ARG A 10 -1.04 -1.22 -7.24
CA ARG A 10 -1.73 -0.11 -6.56
C ARG A 10 -0.86 0.47 -5.45
N PHE A 11 -0.19 -0.36 -4.65
CA PHE A 11 0.79 0.08 -3.65
C PHE A 11 1.98 0.83 -4.29
N LEU A 12 2.57 0.25 -5.34
CA LEU A 12 3.73 0.84 -6.04
C LEU A 12 3.41 2.16 -6.76
N ASN A 13 2.16 2.40 -7.13
CA ASN A 13 1.76 3.63 -7.82
C ASN A 13 2.07 4.89 -7.01
N TYR A 14 2.07 4.82 -5.67
CA TYR A 14 2.50 5.94 -4.84
C TYR A 14 3.95 6.34 -5.11
N TRP A 15 4.86 5.37 -5.15
CA TRP A 15 6.26 5.62 -5.46
C TRP A 15 6.43 6.10 -6.91
N ARG A 16 5.71 5.50 -7.86
CA ARG A 16 5.77 5.90 -9.28
C ARG A 16 5.32 7.35 -9.51
N SER A 17 4.35 7.84 -8.74
CA SER A 17 3.82 9.20 -8.88
C SER A 17 4.62 10.24 -8.09
N SER A 18 5.15 9.87 -6.91
CA SER A 18 5.82 10.82 -6.01
C SER A 18 7.35 10.75 -6.02
N GLY A 19 7.94 9.60 -6.38
CA GLY A 19 9.34 9.29 -6.13
C GLY A 19 9.70 9.09 -4.65
N HIS A 20 8.70 9.07 -3.74
CA HIS A 20 8.90 8.86 -2.31
C HIS A 20 8.64 7.40 -1.92
N GLN A 21 9.34 6.94 -0.89
CA GLN A 21 9.15 5.60 -0.34
C GLN A 21 7.82 5.47 0.40
N ARG A 22 7.35 4.24 0.58
CA ARG A 22 6.04 3.97 1.20
C ARG A 22 6.07 2.73 2.09
N ILE A 23 5.30 2.77 3.18
CA ILE A 23 5.02 1.64 4.07
C ILE A 23 3.55 1.25 3.99
N GLY A 24 3.25 -0.05 4.06
CA GLY A 24 1.91 -0.59 4.22
C GLY A 24 1.87 -1.78 5.18
N PHE A 25 0.72 -2.02 5.79
CA PHE A 25 0.42 -3.22 6.55
C PHE A 25 -0.30 -4.24 5.66
N LEU A 26 0.16 -5.49 5.72
CA LEU A 26 -0.36 -6.60 4.95
C LEU A 26 -1.51 -7.26 5.70
N TYR A 27 -2.70 -7.28 5.09
CA TYR A 27 -3.86 -7.99 5.61
C TYR A 27 -4.15 -9.23 4.78
N GLY A 28 -4.48 -10.32 5.44
CA GLY A 28 -4.76 -11.58 4.79
C GLY A 28 -4.87 -12.73 5.78
N ARG A 29 -4.46 -13.93 5.37
CA ARG A 29 -4.62 -15.15 6.18
C ARG A 29 -3.41 -16.06 6.08
N TYR A 30 -3.33 -17.03 6.98
CA TYR A 30 -2.33 -18.09 6.91
C TYR A 30 -2.98 -19.37 6.44
N GLU A 31 -2.35 -20.05 5.49
CA GLU A 31 -2.81 -21.31 4.92
C GLU A 31 -1.72 -22.37 5.03
N VAL A 32 -2.13 -23.63 4.99
CA VAL A 32 -1.19 -24.75 4.82
C VAL A 32 -0.55 -24.64 3.44
N TYR A 33 0.74 -24.92 3.37
CA TYR A 33 1.51 -24.89 2.14
C TYR A 33 2.22 -26.23 1.92
N ASP A 34 1.73 -26.98 0.95
CA ASP A 34 2.22 -28.34 0.66
C ASP A 34 3.55 -28.37 -0.10
N GLY A 35 4.07 -27.21 -0.53
CA GLY A 35 5.35 -27.13 -1.24
C GLY A 35 6.57 -27.43 -0.36
N VAL A 36 6.40 -27.39 0.97
CA VAL A 36 7.42 -27.82 1.93
C VAL A 36 6.74 -28.63 3.07
N PRO A 37 7.44 -29.59 3.69
CA PRO A 37 6.86 -30.38 4.79
C PRO A 37 6.35 -29.50 5.93
N LEU A 38 5.06 -29.64 6.29
CA LEU A 38 4.38 -28.84 7.31
C LEU A 38 4.47 -27.32 7.06
N GLY A 39 4.53 -26.92 5.80
CA GLY A 39 4.63 -25.53 5.40
C GLY A 39 3.42 -24.71 5.79
N VAL A 40 3.67 -23.44 6.12
CA VAL A 40 2.64 -22.42 6.31
C VAL A 40 2.98 -21.27 5.38
N ARG A 41 2.00 -20.79 4.61
CA ARG A 41 2.14 -19.58 3.80
C ARG A 41 1.26 -18.47 4.33
N ALA A 42 1.78 -17.26 4.28
CA ALA A 42 0.99 -16.04 4.42
C ALA A 42 0.41 -15.66 3.05
N VAL A 43 -0.92 -15.55 2.96
CA VAL A 43 -1.65 -15.12 1.77
C VAL A 43 -2.14 -13.70 2.01
N VAL A 44 -1.62 -12.76 1.24
CA VAL A 44 -1.93 -11.33 1.35
C VAL A 44 -3.10 -10.99 0.43
N SER A 45 -4.14 -10.43 1.03
CA SER A 45 -5.40 -10.06 0.38
C SER A 45 -5.52 -8.55 0.20
N ALA A 46 -4.92 -7.74 1.07
CA ALA A 46 -4.94 -6.28 1.01
C ALA A 46 -3.67 -5.65 1.58
N ILE A 47 -3.36 -4.42 1.16
CA ILE A 47 -2.30 -3.58 1.73
C ILE A 47 -2.94 -2.28 2.24
N TYR A 48 -2.96 -2.09 3.55
CA TYR A 48 -3.45 -0.85 4.18
C TYR A 48 -2.28 0.11 4.41
N GLU A 49 -2.44 1.39 4.07
CA GLU A 49 -1.39 2.39 4.21
C GLU A 49 -1.65 3.29 5.43
N PRO A 50 -0.97 3.08 6.57
CA PRO A 50 -1.17 3.93 7.74
C PRO A 50 -0.68 5.37 7.50
N PRO A 51 -1.09 6.34 8.33
CA PRO A 51 -0.55 7.70 8.27
C PRO A 51 0.98 7.71 8.40
N GLN A 52 1.65 8.41 7.49
CA GLN A 52 3.11 8.38 7.39
C GLN A 52 3.68 9.65 6.74
N GLU A 53 4.88 10.01 7.17
CA GLU A 53 5.73 11.05 6.57
C GLU A 53 6.76 10.37 5.66
N THR A 54 6.73 10.68 4.37
CA THR A 54 7.55 10.01 3.34
C THR A 54 8.49 10.99 2.65
N SER A 55 9.72 10.57 2.38
CA SER A 55 10.66 11.23 1.48
C SER A 55 11.26 10.23 0.49
N ARG A 56 12.23 10.67 -0.32
CA ARG A 56 12.99 9.79 -1.22
C ARG A 56 13.77 8.70 -0.47
N ASP A 57 14.28 9.02 0.72
CA ASP A 57 15.28 8.20 1.43
C ASP A 57 14.80 7.76 2.82
N SER A 58 13.60 8.15 3.25
CA SER A 58 13.09 7.81 4.58
C SER A 58 11.58 7.73 4.62
N VAL A 59 11.06 6.89 5.50
CA VAL A 59 9.64 6.86 5.88
C VAL A 59 9.53 6.82 7.39
N LYS A 60 8.61 7.60 7.93
CA LYS A 60 8.26 7.61 9.34
C LYS A 60 6.78 7.36 9.50
N LEU A 61 6.43 6.31 10.23
CA LEU A 61 5.05 6.02 10.61
C LEU A 61 4.57 7.02 11.67
N ASN A 62 3.40 7.59 11.46
CA ASN A 62 2.75 8.47 12.43
C ASN A 62 1.86 7.60 13.33
N LEU A 63 2.45 7.10 14.41
CA LEU A 63 1.78 6.26 15.41
C LEU A 63 1.39 7.09 16.65
N PRO A 64 0.25 6.76 17.30
CA PRO A 64 -0.71 5.71 16.95
C PRO A 64 -1.57 6.09 15.73
N ASP A 65 -1.94 5.10 14.93
CA ASP A 65 -2.88 5.29 13.83
C ASP A 65 -4.32 5.36 14.38
N PRO A 66 -5.04 6.48 14.16
CA PRO A 66 -6.38 6.67 14.70
C PRO A 66 -7.42 5.66 14.16
N HIS A 67 -7.15 5.01 13.02
CA HIS A 67 -8.06 4.08 12.38
C HIS A 67 -7.63 2.62 12.48
N GLU A 68 -6.55 2.32 13.22
CA GLU A 68 -5.99 0.99 13.38
C GLU A 68 -7.03 -0.04 13.87
N ALA A 69 -7.75 0.31 14.94
CA ALA A 69 -8.76 -0.58 15.52
C ALA A 69 -9.93 -0.86 14.57
N LEU A 70 -10.31 0.13 13.76
CA LEU A 70 -11.38 0.00 12.78
C LEU A 70 -10.97 -0.95 11.64
N ILE A 71 -9.78 -0.78 11.08
CA ILE A 71 -9.29 -1.64 10.00
C ILE A 71 -9.10 -3.09 10.49
N ASP A 72 -8.63 -3.27 11.73
CA ASP A 72 -8.53 -4.59 12.35
C ASP A 72 -9.92 -5.22 12.59
N ASP A 73 -10.95 -4.43 12.90
CA ASP A 73 -12.33 -4.90 13.05
C ASP A 73 -12.94 -5.35 11.73
N LEU A 74 -12.79 -4.53 10.68
CA LEU A 74 -13.19 -4.84 9.31
C LEU A 74 -12.51 -6.13 8.83
N ALA A 75 -11.18 -6.22 8.99
CA ALA A 75 -10.39 -7.38 8.62
C ALA A 75 -10.92 -8.66 9.28
N ARG A 76 -11.17 -8.62 10.60
CA ARG A 76 -11.64 -9.78 11.35
C ARG A 76 -12.99 -10.28 10.86
N ARG A 77 -13.93 -9.37 10.55
CA ARG A 77 -15.26 -9.71 10.01
C ARG A 77 -15.18 -10.32 8.61
N LEU A 78 -14.17 -9.92 7.83
CA LEU A 78 -13.83 -10.52 6.53
C LEU A 78 -12.95 -11.78 6.64
N ASN A 79 -12.73 -12.30 7.86
CA ASN A 79 -11.87 -13.47 8.14
C ASN A 79 -10.42 -13.33 7.65
N ILE A 80 -9.92 -12.09 7.63
CA ILE A 80 -8.51 -11.76 7.43
C ILE A 80 -7.97 -11.06 8.67
N ARG A 81 -6.65 -10.93 8.75
CA ARG A 81 -5.96 -10.27 9.85
C ARG A 81 -4.69 -9.61 9.36
N ARG A 82 -4.11 -8.72 10.17
CA ARG A 82 -2.77 -8.21 9.90
C ARG A 82 -1.75 -9.34 10.02
N ILE A 83 -1.04 -9.62 8.92
CA ILE A 83 -0.11 -10.75 8.80
C ILE A 83 1.33 -10.31 8.52
N GLY A 84 1.54 -9.03 8.23
CA GLY A 84 2.87 -8.50 7.95
C GLY A 84 2.87 -7.02 7.66
N TRP A 85 4.01 -6.53 7.21
CA TRP A 85 4.20 -5.19 6.68
C TRP A 85 5.08 -5.23 5.44
N ILE A 86 4.95 -4.21 4.62
CA ILE A 86 5.69 -4.02 3.37
C ILE A 86 6.23 -2.60 3.32
N PHE A 87 7.43 -2.42 2.81
CA PHE A 87 7.98 -1.10 2.55
C PHE A 87 8.79 -1.08 1.26
N THR A 88 8.87 0.10 0.64
CA THR A 88 9.67 0.30 -0.56
C THR A 88 11.05 0.85 -0.23
N ASP A 89 12.03 0.39 -0.98
CA ASP A 89 13.36 0.97 -1.09
C ASP A 89 13.76 0.96 -2.56
N LEU A 90 13.10 1.84 -3.32
CA LEU A 90 13.22 1.92 -4.77
C LEU A 90 13.93 3.21 -5.17
N ILE A 91 15.05 3.05 -5.87
CA ILE A 91 15.83 4.15 -6.43
C ILE A 91 15.87 3.99 -7.95
N PRO A 92 15.37 4.95 -8.74
CA PRO A 92 15.46 4.89 -10.20
C PRO A 92 16.91 4.81 -10.68
N ASP A 93 17.19 3.94 -11.65
CA ASP A 93 18.50 3.86 -12.31
C ASP A 93 18.56 4.87 -13.47
N GLU A 94 19.03 6.09 -13.16
CA GLU A 94 19.16 7.19 -14.13
C GLU A 94 20.15 6.89 -15.27
N SER A 95 21.01 5.88 -15.12
CA SER A 95 21.96 5.50 -16.17
C SER A 95 21.31 4.76 -17.34
N LYS A 96 20.10 4.22 -17.14
CA LYS A 96 19.37 3.46 -18.15
C LYS A 96 18.24 4.29 -18.75
N SER A 97 18.32 4.52 -20.06
CA SER A 97 17.27 5.19 -20.83
C SER A 97 15.94 4.42 -20.73
N GLY A 98 14.85 5.11 -20.38
CA GLY A 98 13.49 4.53 -20.44
C GLY A 98 12.67 4.56 -19.15
N GLY A 99 13.15 5.16 -18.05
CA GLY A 99 12.33 5.50 -16.86
C GLY A 99 11.73 4.32 -16.08
N GLY A 100 12.17 3.09 -16.35
CA GLY A 100 11.64 1.86 -15.76
C GLY A 100 12.60 1.10 -14.82
N PRO A 101 13.93 1.06 -15.08
CA PRO A 101 14.84 0.31 -14.23
C PRO A 101 15.09 0.95 -12.88
N VAL A 102 15.33 0.11 -11.87
CA VAL A 102 15.68 0.49 -10.49
C VAL A 102 17.05 -0.08 -10.11
N LEU A 103 17.74 0.57 -9.16
CA LEU A 103 19.02 0.10 -8.64
C LEU A 103 18.86 -1.15 -7.78
N HIS A 104 19.90 -2.00 -7.80
CA HIS A 104 20.03 -3.18 -6.95
C HIS A 104 21.08 -2.93 -5.88
N HIS A 105 20.66 -2.44 -4.71
CA HIS A 105 21.58 -2.16 -3.59
C HIS A 105 21.38 -3.08 -2.38
N ARG A 106 20.37 -3.96 -2.39
CA ARG A 106 20.14 -5.00 -1.38
C ARG A 106 20.51 -6.39 -1.90
N GLY A 107 20.48 -7.40 -1.04
CA GLY A 107 20.46 -8.80 -1.49
C GLY A 107 21.79 -9.36 -2.03
N ASN A 108 22.90 -8.64 -1.89
CA ASN A 108 24.21 -9.10 -2.35
C ASN A 108 25.27 -9.14 -1.23
N VAL A 109 26.32 -9.93 -1.44
CA VAL A 109 27.41 -10.16 -0.46
C VAL A 109 28.15 -8.87 -0.08
N ASN A 110 28.08 -7.83 -0.92
CA ASN A 110 28.73 -6.55 -0.69
C ASN A 110 27.77 -5.49 -0.10
N SER A 111 26.54 -5.88 0.26
CA SER A 111 25.54 -4.98 0.86
C SER A 111 24.81 -5.65 2.03
N TYR A 112 23.49 -5.40 2.16
CA TYR A 112 22.66 -5.88 3.26
C TYR A 112 21.27 -6.28 2.77
N PHE A 113 20.60 -7.11 3.57
CA PHE A 113 19.23 -7.55 3.31
C PHE A 113 18.23 -6.60 3.98
N LEU A 114 18.34 -6.48 5.31
CA LEU A 114 17.63 -5.50 6.14
C LEU A 114 18.64 -4.63 6.88
N SER A 115 18.35 -3.34 6.96
CA SER A 115 19.13 -2.44 7.81
C SER A 115 18.85 -2.72 9.30
N ALA A 116 19.72 -2.24 10.18
CA ALA A 116 19.53 -2.37 11.63
C ALA A 116 18.20 -1.79 12.11
N GLN A 117 17.78 -0.65 11.56
CA GLN A 117 16.51 -0.02 11.91
C GLN A 117 15.32 -0.86 11.43
N GLU A 118 15.38 -1.42 10.22
CA GLU A 118 14.34 -2.31 9.68
C GLU A 118 14.26 -3.63 10.44
N CYS A 119 15.41 -4.22 10.80
CA CYS A 119 15.48 -5.44 11.60
C CYS A 119 14.91 -5.23 13.01
N ILE A 120 15.23 -4.11 13.64
CA ILE A 120 14.63 -3.72 14.93
C ILE A 120 13.12 -3.49 14.78
N MET A 121 12.67 -2.82 13.72
CA MET A 121 11.25 -2.61 13.45
C MET A 121 10.51 -3.92 13.21
N ALA A 122 11.08 -4.86 12.45
CA ALA A 122 10.54 -6.19 12.25
C ALA A 122 10.44 -6.97 13.57
N GLY A 123 11.46 -6.90 14.41
CA GLY A 123 11.44 -7.49 15.76
C GLY A 123 10.38 -6.88 16.66
N TRP A 124 10.18 -5.56 16.60
CA TRP A 124 9.13 -4.86 17.34
C TRP A 124 7.73 -5.29 16.86
N LEU A 125 7.49 -5.32 15.55
CA LEU A 125 6.23 -5.76 14.96
C LEU A 125 5.92 -7.22 15.26
N GLN A 126 6.91 -8.12 15.19
CA GLN A 126 6.74 -9.52 15.57
C GLN A 126 6.41 -9.69 17.06
N ASN A 127 7.02 -8.90 17.95
CA ASN A 127 6.72 -8.92 19.39
C ASN A 127 5.28 -8.45 19.69
N ASN A 128 4.76 -7.50 18.90
CA ASN A 128 3.37 -7.03 19.02
C ASN A 128 2.35 -7.97 18.37
N ASN A 129 2.80 -8.96 17.60
CA ASN A 129 1.96 -9.94 16.92
C ASN A 129 2.41 -11.38 17.26
N PRO A 130 2.34 -11.80 18.55
CA PRO A 130 2.84 -13.09 18.97
C PRO A 130 2.00 -14.25 18.42
N ASN A 131 2.66 -15.35 18.08
CA ASN A 131 1.96 -16.55 17.61
C ASN A 131 1.53 -17.43 18.78
N ILE A 132 0.22 -17.68 18.91
CA ILE A 132 -0.35 -18.59 19.91
C ILE A 132 0.18 -20.00 19.68
N CYS A 133 0.71 -20.61 20.74
CA CYS A 133 1.28 -21.95 20.72
C CYS A 133 1.02 -22.67 22.04
N LYS A 134 0.12 -23.66 22.01
CA LYS A 134 -0.24 -24.48 23.19
C LYS A 134 0.92 -25.31 23.77
N TYR A 135 1.99 -25.50 22.99
CA TYR A 135 3.18 -26.23 23.41
C TYR A 135 4.25 -25.32 24.03
N SER A 136 4.04 -24.00 24.00
CA SER A 136 4.91 -23.05 24.69
C SER A 136 4.45 -22.87 26.13
N PRO A 137 5.36 -22.85 27.12
CA PRO A 137 5.02 -22.57 28.52
C PRO A 137 4.25 -21.26 28.72
N ASP A 138 4.60 -20.23 27.93
CA ASP A 138 4.00 -18.89 28.02
C ASP A 138 2.74 -18.75 27.15
N GLY A 139 2.29 -19.82 26.47
CA GLY A 139 1.15 -19.81 25.55
C GLY A 139 1.45 -19.21 24.16
N TYR A 140 2.64 -18.64 23.96
CA TYR A 140 3.09 -18.04 22.71
C TYR A 140 4.49 -18.50 22.33
N PHE A 141 4.76 -18.65 21.03
CA PHE A 141 6.11 -18.95 20.53
C PHE A 141 6.35 -18.27 19.18
N GLY A 142 7.33 -17.37 19.17
CA GLY A 142 7.70 -16.57 18.01
C GLY A 142 6.55 -15.73 17.47
N SER A 143 6.62 -15.43 16.17
CA SER A 143 5.58 -14.73 15.44
C SER A 143 5.48 -15.28 14.01
N LYS A 144 4.30 -15.19 13.42
CA LYS A 144 4.08 -15.45 11.99
C LYS A 144 4.08 -14.16 11.17
N PHE A 145 4.30 -13.01 11.81
CA PHE A 145 4.28 -11.70 11.16
C PHE A 145 5.48 -11.59 10.22
N VAL A 146 5.22 -11.24 8.96
CA VAL A 146 6.25 -11.18 7.91
C VAL A 146 6.64 -9.74 7.57
N THR A 147 7.86 -9.56 7.12
CA THR A 147 8.41 -8.32 6.59
C THR A 147 8.63 -8.48 5.09
N VAL A 148 8.16 -7.54 4.27
CA VAL A 148 8.43 -7.54 2.83
C VAL A 148 9.12 -6.24 2.43
N VAL A 149 10.23 -6.35 1.70
CA VAL A 149 10.94 -5.22 1.10
C VAL A 149 10.68 -5.22 -0.39
N VAL A 150 10.29 -4.08 -0.93
CA VAL A 150 10.24 -3.86 -2.37
C VAL A 150 11.52 -3.15 -2.80
N THR A 151 12.36 -3.83 -3.57
CA THR A 151 13.69 -3.34 -4.00
C THR A 151 13.93 -3.70 -5.47
N GLY A 152 15.01 -3.22 -6.09
CA GLY A 152 15.45 -3.70 -7.40
C GLY A 152 16.17 -5.05 -7.31
N ASP A 153 16.02 -5.92 -8.31
CA ASP A 153 16.81 -7.15 -8.48
C ASP A 153 18.07 -6.93 -9.34
N VAL A 154 18.88 -7.97 -9.52
CA VAL A 154 20.08 -7.97 -10.38
C VAL A 154 19.82 -7.53 -11.84
N SER A 155 18.58 -7.64 -12.32
CA SER A 155 18.15 -7.23 -13.66
C SER A 155 17.68 -5.77 -13.70
N GLY A 156 17.63 -5.09 -12.56
CA GLY A 156 17.07 -3.76 -12.37
C GLY A 156 15.55 -3.72 -12.46
N GLN A 157 14.87 -4.84 -12.23
CA GLN A 157 13.41 -4.93 -12.14
C GLN A 157 12.96 -4.83 -10.68
N ILE A 158 11.75 -4.33 -10.47
CA ILE A 158 11.13 -4.31 -9.13
C ILE A 158 10.90 -5.74 -8.66
N HIS A 159 11.40 -6.05 -7.47
CA HIS A 159 11.38 -7.35 -6.84
C HIS A 159 10.91 -7.25 -5.38
N PHE A 160 10.48 -8.37 -4.81
CA PHE A 160 9.93 -8.46 -3.46
C PHE A 160 10.75 -9.45 -2.66
N GLU A 161 11.43 -8.98 -1.61
CA GLU A 161 12.17 -9.84 -0.71
C GLU A 161 11.37 -10.01 0.59
N GLY A 162 11.17 -11.25 1.02
CA GLY A 162 10.40 -11.56 2.22
C GLY A 162 11.31 -12.05 3.34
N TYR A 163 11.07 -11.56 4.56
CA TYR A 163 11.87 -11.85 5.72
C TYR A 163 11.01 -12.05 6.97
N GLN A 164 11.56 -12.81 7.92
CA GLN A 164 11.24 -12.72 9.33
C GLN A 164 12.53 -12.51 10.11
N VAL A 165 12.42 -12.04 11.35
CA VAL A 165 13.55 -12.04 12.27
C VAL A 165 13.44 -13.20 13.25
N SER A 166 14.58 -13.71 13.69
CA SER A 166 14.67 -14.83 14.61
C SER A 166 14.04 -14.51 15.98
N ASN A 167 13.67 -15.55 16.72
CA ASN A 167 13.20 -15.39 18.10
C ASN A 167 14.27 -14.71 19.00
N GLN A 168 15.56 -14.89 18.67
CA GLN A 168 16.65 -14.21 19.37
C GLN A 168 16.62 -12.70 19.09
N CYS A 169 16.40 -12.29 17.84
CA CYS A 169 16.21 -10.88 17.48
C CYS A 169 15.00 -10.29 18.22
N MET A 170 13.86 -11.00 18.23
CA MET A 170 12.68 -10.57 18.98
C MET A 170 13.01 -10.33 20.46
N ALA A 171 13.77 -11.22 21.11
CA ALA A 171 14.18 -11.07 22.50
C ALA A 171 15.13 -9.88 22.71
N LEU A 172 16.11 -9.68 21.83
CA LEU A 172 17.04 -8.55 21.88
C LEU A 172 16.32 -7.21 21.72
N VAL A 173 15.37 -7.13 20.78
CA VAL A 173 14.56 -5.92 20.54
C VAL A 173 13.59 -5.66 21.70
N LYS A 174 12.88 -6.68 22.18
CA LYS A 174 11.97 -6.58 23.34
C LYS A 174 12.70 -6.05 24.58
N SER A 175 13.95 -6.50 24.76
CA SER A 175 14.81 -6.08 25.86
C SER A 175 15.54 -4.75 25.57
N LYS A 176 15.30 -4.10 24.43
CA LYS A 176 15.98 -2.87 23.99
C LYS A 176 17.52 -3.00 23.97
N ILE A 177 18.05 -4.20 23.72
CA ILE A 177 19.51 -4.48 23.73
C ILE A 177 20.15 -4.16 22.38
N LEU A 178 19.42 -4.42 21.29
CA LEU A 178 19.90 -4.17 19.92
C LEU A 178 19.64 -2.72 19.51
N LEU A 179 20.68 -2.03 19.05
CA LEU A 179 20.64 -0.65 18.59
C LEU A 179 21.04 -0.56 17.12
N PRO A 180 20.49 0.40 16.37
CA PRO A 180 20.98 0.69 15.03
C PRO A 180 22.36 1.35 15.10
N THR A 181 23.20 1.02 14.12
CA THR A 181 24.47 1.69 13.84
C THR A 181 24.22 2.92 12.95
N TYR A 182 25.21 3.80 12.85
CA TYR A 182 25.10 5.03 12.06
C TYR A 182 25.57 4.84 10.61
N ASP A 183 26.69 4.14 10.40
CA ASP A 183 27.44 4.07 9.15
C ASP A 183 27.53 2.65 8.55
N ALA A 184 27.00 1.64 9.25
CA ALA A 184 27.07 0.24 8.85
C ALA A 184 25.68 -0.43 8.96
N PRO A 185 24.76 -0.20 8.00
CA PRO A 185 23.36 -0.64 8.09
C PRO A 185 23.19 -2.16 8.29
N GLU A 186 24.14 -2.96 7.82
CA GLU A 186 24.21 -4.42 7.97
C GLU A 186 24.54 -4.89 9.40
N LEU A 187 24.97 -3.98 10.27
CA LEU A 187 25.42 -4.26 11.62
C LEU A 187 24.45 -3.66 12.65
N GLY A 188 24.17 -4.42 13.71
CA GLY A 188 23.54 -3.92 14.93
C GLY A 188 24.56 -3.74 16.05
N TYR A 189 24.33 -2.81 16.95
CA TYR A 189 25.17 -2.63 18.14
C TYR A 189 24.47 -3.18 19.39
N VAL A 190 25.09 -4.14 20.07
CA VAL A 190 24.61 -4.64 21.37
C VAL A 190 25.02 -3.65 22.45
N ARG A 191 24.02 -3.05 23.11
CA ARG A 191 24.20 -2.08 24.20
C ARG A 191 25.13 -2.62 25.30
N GLU A 192 25.91 -1.74 25.91
CA GLU A 192 26.70 -2.08 27.10
C GLU A 192 25.84 -2.07 28.37
N THR A 193 26.28 -2.79 29.40
CA THR A 193 25.60 -2.72 30.70
C THR A 193 25.69 -1.30 31.27
N SER A 194 24.56 -0.78 31.73
CA SER A 194 24.48 0.49 32.47
C SER A 194 23.90 0.27 33.87
N SER A 195 23.85 1.33 34.69
CA SER A 195 23.16 1.30 35.99
C SER A 195 21.65 1.05 35.89
N GLU A 196 21.06 1.31 34.73
CA GLU A 196 19.61 1.21 34.48
C GLU A 196 19.23 -0.15 33.88
N GLN A 197 20.18 -0.80 33.18
CA GLN A 197 19.94 -2.04 32.47
C GLN A 197 21.19 -2.93 32.45
N TYR A 198 21.04 -4.14 32.96
CA TYR A 198 22.01 -5.21 32.74
C TYR A 198 21.89 -5.76 31.31
N VAL A 199 23.01 -5.82 30.60
CA VAL A 199 23.12 -6.44 29.27
C VAL A 199 24.19 -7.53 29.32
N PRO A 200 23.84 -8.81 29.16
CA PRO A 200 24.83 -9.88 29.15
C PRO A 200 25.74 -9.77 27.92
N ASP A 201 26.89 -10.43 27.97
CA ASP A 201 27.72 -10.57 26.79
C ASP A 201 27.03 -11.45 25.77
N VAL A 202 26.83 -10.88 24.58
CA VAL A 202 26.21 -11.55 23.43
C VAL A 202 27.34 -11.95 22.50
N TYR A 203 27.33 -13.21 22.07
CA TYR A 203 28.31 -13.76 21.14
C TYR A 203 27.59 -14.30 19.92
N TYR A 204 28.26 -14.27 18.78
CA TYR A 204 27.85 -14.97 17.57
C TYR A 204 29.00 -15.86 17.08
N LYS A 205 28.64 -16.87 16.29
CA LYS A 205 29.60 -17.78 15.67
C LYS A 205 29.76 -17.40 14.21
N GLU A 206 31.00 -17.33 13.75
CA GLU A 206 31.31 -17.21 12.32
C GLU A 206 32.35 -18.25 11.93
N LYS A 207 32.49 -18.47 10.62
CA LYS A 207 33.53 -19.35 10.06
C LYS A 207 34.70 -18.51 9.59
N ASP A 208 35.91 -18.87 10.01
CA ASP A 208 37.13 -18.24 9.52
C ASP A 208 37.50 -18.70 8.09
N SER A 209 38.59 -18.17 7.55
CA SER A 209 39.11 -18.53 6.22
C SER A 209 39.50 -20.02 6.09
N TYR A 210 39.59 -20.75 7.19
CA TYR A 210 39.89 -22.18 7.25
C TYR A 210 38.66 -23.02 7.60
N ASN A 211 37.46 -22.42 7.57
CA ASN A 211 36.17 -23.05 7.87
C ASN A 211 36.05 -23.58 9.32
N ASN A 212 36.83 -23.04 10.26
CA ASN A 212 36.67 -23.30 11.69
C ASN A 212 35.61 -22.36 12.29
N GLU A 213 34.78 -22.86 13.21
CA GLU A 213 33.86 -22.02 13.97
C GLU A 213 34.61 -21.23 15.05
N ILE A 214 34.54 -19.91 14.98
CA ILE A 214 35.07 -19.01 16.00
C ILE A 214 33.92 -18.23 16.65
N MET A 215 34.04 -17.95 17.95
CA MET A 215 33.10 -17.10 18.67
C MET A 215 33.60 -15.65 18.69
N LYS A 216 32.74 -14.71 18.31
CA LYS A 216 33.01 -13.27 18.37
C LYS A 216 31.98 -12.56 19.24
N ILE A 217 32.43 -11.50 19.90
CA ILE A 217 31.55 -10.62 20.66
C ILE A 217 30.67 -9.81 19.70
N ALA A 218 29.38 -9.71 20.00
CA ALA A 218 28.36 -9.08 19.17
C ALA A 218 28.34 -7.53 19.29
N ARG A 219 29.53 -6.91 19.28
CA ARG A 219 29.74 -5.45 19.36
C ARG A 219 30.77 -5.04 18.30
N PRO A 220 30.38 -4.98 17.00
CA PRO A 220 29.03 -5.08 16.45
C PRO A 220 28.54 -6.51 16.13
N LEU A 221 27.23 -6.65 15.89
CA LEU A 221 26.54 -7.90 15.52
C LEU A 221 26.10 -7.85 14.06
N PRO A 222 26.60 -8.74 13.18
CA PRO A 222 26.07 -8.84 11.82
C PRO A 222 24.61 -9.31 11.84
N LEU A 223 23.72 -8.55 11.18
CA LEU A 223 22.28 -8.78 11.27
C LEU A 223 21.80 -9.97 10.45
N GLU A 224 22.59 -10.44 9.48
CA GLU A 224 22.29 -11.64 8.69
C GLU A 224 22.02 -12.87 9.57
N TYR A 225 22.68 -12.99 10.73
CA TYR A 225 22.46 -14.08 11.70
C TYR A 225 21.08 -14.00 12.39
N LEU A 226 20.40 -12.86 12.30
CA LEU A 226 19.12 -12.59 12.91
C LEU A 226 17.96 -12.65 11.91
N ILE A 227 18.24 -12.73 10.60
CA ILE A 227 17.26 -12.67 9.53
C ILE A 227 16.99 -14.10 9.02
N ILE A 228 15.74 -14.35 8.66
CA ILE A 228 15.27 -15.60 8.08
C ILE A 228 14.56 -15.26 6.78
N ASP A 229 15.02 -15.84 5.69
CA ASP A 229 14.40 -15.65 4.38
C ASP A 229 13.05 -16.36 4.29
N VAL A 230 12.05 -15.64 3.78
CA VAL A 230 10.70 -16.15 3.52
C VAL A 230 10.37 -15.92 2.04
N PRO A 231 10.25 -16.99 1.24
CA PRO A 231 9.94 -16.86 -0.17
C PRO A 231 8.65 -16.08 -0.44
N THR A 232 8.76 -15.08 -1.31
CA THR A 232 7.65 -14.26 -1.81
C THR A 232 7.25 -14.74 -3.19
N GLY A 233 6.03 -14.38 -3.62
CA GLY A 233 5.57 -14.73 -4.95
C GLY A 233 4.09 -14.52 -5.15
N PHE A 234 3.67 -14.80 -6.38
CA PHE A 234 2.30 -14.75 -6.83
C PHE A 234 1.81 -16.16 -7.16
N PRO A 235 0.48 -16.39 -7.16
CA PRO A 235 -0.12 -17.60 -7.69
C PRO A 235 0.41 -17.94 -9.08
N SER A 236 0.57 -19.24 -9.36
CA SER A 236 0.75 -19.68 -10.75
C SER A 236 -0.51 -19.37 -11.57
N SER A 237 -0.39 -19.27 -12.89
CA SER A 237 -1.52 -19.06 -13.81
C SER A 237 -2.62 -20.12 -13.65
N ASP A 238 -2.24 -21.31 -13.20
CA ASP A 238 -3.13 -22.47 -13.08
C ASP A 238 -3.77 -22.56 -11.68
N ALA A 239 -3.30 -21.76 -10.72
CA ALA A 239 -3.88 -21.73 -9.38
C ALA A 239 -5.22 -20.99 -9.40
N GLN A 240 -6.30 -21.70 -9.11
CA GLN A 240 -7.62 -21.10 -8.90
C GLN A 240 -7.68 -20.42 -7.53
N ILE A 241 -7.10 -19.23 -7.41
CA ILE A 241 -7.21 -18.40 -6.22
C ILE A 241 -8.31 -17.37 -6.46
N GLN A 242 -9.32 -17.40 -5.60
CA GLN A 242 -10.34 -16.36 -5.56
C GLN A 242 -9.77 -15.17 -4.78
N SER A 243 -9.68 -14.01 -5.42
CA SER A 243 -9.31 -12.77 -4.76
C SER A 243 -10.36 -12.39 -3.72
N THR A 244 -9.90 -11.95 -2.55
CA THR A 244 -10.77 -11.54 -1.46
C THR A 244 -11.49 -10.22 -1.77
N PHE A 245 -10.79 -9.33 -2.46
CA PHE A 245 -11.27 -8.02 -2.89
C PHE A 245 -11.26 -7.91 -4.42
N ASN A 246 -11.81 -6.83 -4.93
CA ASN A 246 -12.06 -6.59 -6.34
C ASN A 246 -10.85 -6.10 -7.15
N ASP A 247 -9.61 -6.18 -6.63
CA ASP A 247 -8.42 -5.74 -7.36
C ASP A 247 -8.22 -6.47 -8.70
N ASP A 248 -8.75 -7.70 -8.86
CA ASP A 248 -8.72 -8.48 -10.09
C ASP A 248 -9.96 -8.29 -11.00
N CYS A 249 -10.91 -7.45 -10.58
CA CYS A 249 -12.14 -7.20 -11.32
C CYS A 249 -11.87 -6.37 -12.58
N LYS A 250 -12.03 -6.99 -13.76
CA LYS A 250 -11.79 -6.35 -15.07
C LYS A 250 -12.77 -5.23 -15.42
N ALA A 251 -13.91 -5.14 -14.71
CA ALA A 251 -14.86 -4.05 -14.91
C ALA A 251 -14.37 -2.74 -14.31
N ILE A 252 -13.50 -2.80 -13.30
CA ILE A 252 -12.92 -1.64 -12.64
C ILE A 252 -11.75 -1.14 -13.49
N LYS A 253 -11.88 0.08 -14.01
CA LYS A 253 -10.80 0.77 -14.72
C LYS A 253 -9.93 1.57 -13.76
N THR A 254 -10.59 2.20 -12.78
CA THR A 254 -9.95 3.01 -11.75
C THR A 254 -10.41 2.50 -10.38
N PRO A 255 -9.52 1.88 -9.58
CA PRO A 255 -9.87 1.44 -8.23
C PRO A 255 -10.19 2.65 -7.35
N PHE A 256 -10.87 2.43 -6.22
CA PHE A 256 -11.14 3.50 -5.27
C PHE A 256 -9.81 4.09 -4.71
N CYS A 257 -9.80 5.33 -4.25
CA CYS A 257 -8.57 5.93 -3.73
C CYS A 257 -8.08 5.22 -2.46
N VAL A 258 -6.77 4.98 -2.34
CA VAL A 258 -6.16 4.44 -1.12
C VAL A 258 -6.07 5.54 -0.06
N GLU A 259 -6.23 5.20 1.21
CA GLU A 259 -6.11 6.16 2.31
C GLU A 259 -4.71 6.80 2.41
N ASN A 260 -4.64 7.97 3.06
CA ASN A 260 -3.38 8.65 3.41
C ASN A 260 -2.48 9.02 2.21
N ARG A 261 -3.06 9.29 1.04
CA ARG A 261 -2.36 9.66 -0.20
C ARG A 261 -2.66 11.05 -0.75
N MET A 262 -3.11 11.96 0.11
CA MET A 262 -3.42 13.35 -0.26
C MET A 262 -2.26 14.07 -0.95
N GLN A 263 -1.02 13.74 -0.62
CA GLN A 263 0.19 14.36 -1.19
C GLN A 263 0.36 14.09 -2.69
N VAL A 264 -0.22 12.99 -3.20
CA VAL A 264 -0.21 12.62 -4.63
C VAL A 264 -1.56 12.89 -5.32
N GLY A 265 -2.46 13.62 -4.65
CA GLY A 265 -3.77 13.97 -5.19
C GLY A 265 -4.83 12.85 -5.11
N GLU A 266 -4.52 11.72 -4.49
CA GLU A 266 -5.50 10.67 -4.21
C GLU A 266 -6.26 11.00 -2.92
N LEU A 267 -7.43 11.61 -3.08
CA LEU A 267 -8.32 12.01 -1.98
C LEU A 267 -9.50 11.05 -1.89
N GLN A 268 -9.78 10.55 -0.69
CA GLN A 268 -11.01 9.82 -0.41
C GLN A 268 -12.12 10.83 -0.09
N ASP A 269 -12.89 11.20 -1.10
CA ASP A 269 -14.04 12.10 -0.99
C ASP A 269 -15.26 11.60 -1.77
N MET A 270 -16.35 12.36 -1.75
CA MET A 270 -17.55 12.01 -2.50
C MET A 270 -17.36 12.03 -4.02
N ASN A 271 -16.43 12.83 -4.54
CA ASN A 271 -16.15 12.85 -5.97
C ASN A 271 -15.43 11.57 -6.40
N ALA A 272 -14.49 11.08 -5.59
CA ALA A 272 -13.82 9.81 -5.77
C ALA A 272 -14.83 8.66 -5.69
N LEU A 273 -15.77 8.70 -4.73
CA LEU A 273 -16.85 7.71 -4.65
C LEU A 273 -17.78 7.76 -5.87
N ALA A 274 -18.21 8.94 -6.30
CA ALA A 274 -19.04 9.10 -7.51
C ALA A 274 -18.34 8.55 -8.75
N SER A 275 -17.09 8.94 -8.96
CA SER A 275 -16.27 8.50 -10.11
C SER A 275 -16.05 7.00 -10.08
N TYR A 276 -15.84 6.43 -8.89
CA TYR A 276 -15.74 4.99 -8.69
C TYR A 276 -17.04 4.28 -9.09
N LEU A 277 -18.19 4.71 -8.53
CA LEU A 277 -19.49 4.07 -8.76
C LEU A 277 -20.02 4.23 -10.19
N GLN A 278 -19.69 5.33 -10.88
CA GLN A 278 -20.06 5.56 -12.28
C GLN A 278 -19.55 4.46 -13.22
N GLN A 279 -18.48 3.76 -12.86
CA GLN A 279 -17.94 2.64 -13.65
C GLN A 279 -18.89 1.43 -13.71
N PHE A 280 -19.86 1.36 -12.78
CA PHE A 280 -20.86 0.30 -12.71
C PHE A 280 -22.26 0.76 -13.19
N SER A 281 -22.41 2.02 -13.61
CA SER A 281 -23.69 2.58 -14.08
C SER A 281 -23.79 2.57 -15.61
N LYS A 282 -24.91 2.10 -16.16
CA LYS A 282 -25.15 2.13 -17.62
C LYS A 282 -25.58 3.50 -18.13
N THR A 283 -26.06 4.40 -17.26
CA THR A 283 -26.81 5.60 -17.67
C THR A 283 -26.13 6.93 -17.27
N GLY A 284 -24.85 6.91 -16.90
CA GLY A 284 -24.07 8.13 -16.64
C GLY A 284 -24.42 8.89 -15.35
N GLY A 285 -25.09 8.23 -14.40
CA GLY A 285 -25.37 8.78 -13.07
C GLY A 285 -24.62 8.03 -11.96
N ALA A 286 -24.43 8.67 -10.81
CA ALA A 286 -23.76 8.08 -9.63
C ALA A 286 -24.56 6.96 -8.93
N GLY A 287 -25.74 6.59 -9.47
CA GLY A 287 -26.49 5.43 -9.01
C GLY A 287 -25.98 4.14 -9.64
N VAL A 288 -25.72 3.12 -8.83
CA VAL A 288 -25.49 1.75 -9.29
C VAL A 288 -26.84 1.18 -9.74
N THR A 289 -27.03 1.06 -11.05
CA THR A 289 -28.22 0.40 -11.61
C THR A 289 -27.86 -1.06 -11.89
N THR A 290 -28.16 -1.96 -10.95
CA THR A 290 -27.86 -3.40 -11.04
C THR A 290 -28.75 -4.16 -12.04
N SER A 291 -29.34 -3.48 -13.04
CA SER A 291 -30.25 -4.08 -14.02
C SER A 291 -29.61 -5.12 -14.95
N SER A 292 -28.35 -5.50 -14.72
CA SER A 292 -27.73 -6.72 -15.23
C SER A 292 -27.05 -7.52 -14.10
N ALA A 293 -27.86 -7.98 -13.14
CA ALA A 293 -27.50 -8.86 -12.02
C ALA A 293 -26.74 -10.15 -12.41
N SER A 294 -26.53 -10.43 -13.70
CA SER A 294 -25.78 -11.58 -14.19
C SER A 294 -24.30 -11.31 -14.49
N GLN A 295 -23.80 -10.07 -14.37
CA GLN A 295 -22.43 -9.73 -14.81
C GLN A 295 -21.40 -9.63 -13.67
N TYR A 296 -21.82 -9.26 -12.46
CA TYR A 296 -20.90 -8.91 -11.36
C TYR A 296 -20.94 -9.95 -10.23
N LYS A 297 -19.80 -10.12 -9.54
CA LYS A 297 -19.71 -10.84 -8.27
C LYS A 297 -20.04 -9.91 -7.10
N ALA A 298 -20.32 -10.48 -5.93
CA ALA A 298 -20.59 -9.70 -4.72
C ALA A 298 -19.44 -8.75 -4.35
N THR A 299 -18.20 -9.17 -4.61
CA THR A 299 -16.98 -8.40 -4.34
C THR A 299 -16.80 -7.22 -5.30
N ASP A 300 -17.32 -7.28 -6.53
CA ASP A 300 -16.89 -6.38 -7.61
C ASP A 300 -17.17 -4.90 -7.31
N ILE A 301 -18.30 -4.60 -6.68
CA ILE A 301 -18.73 -3.20 -6.49
C ILE A 301 -18.25 -2.63 -5.16
N LEU A 302 -18.52 -3.32 -4.05
CA LEU A 302 -18.24 -2.81 -2.70
C LEU A 302 -17.13 -3.58 -1.97
N GLY A 303 -16.60 -4.64 -2.58
CA GLY A 303 -15.50 -5.45 -2.04
C GLY A 303 -14.13 -4.82 -2.28
N ASP A 304 -13.93 -3.57 -1.85
CA ASP A 304 -12.63 -2.91 -1.76
C ASP A 304 -12.42 -2.47 -0.29
N ILE A 305 -11.34 -2.89 0.35
CA ILE A 305 -11.09 -2.59 1.77
C ILE A 305 -10.94 -1.08 2.04
N HIS A 306 -10.37 -0.34 1.10
CA HIS A 306 -10.17 1.10 1.20
C HIS A 306 -11.51 1.83 1.12
N LEU A 307 -12.43 1.32 0.26
CA LEU A 307 -13.80 1.80 0.19
C LEU A 307 -14.58 1.47 1.46
N LEU A 308 -14.53 0.22 1.94
CA LEU A 308 -15.21 -0.19 3.17
C LEU A 308 -14.75 0.64 4.38
N ARG A 309 -13.44 0.90 4.48
CA ARG A 309 -12.87 1.80 5.48
C ARG A 309 -13.39 3.24 5.31
N TYR A 310 -13.43 3.76 4.08
CA TYR A 310 -13.99 5.09 3.80
C TYR A 310 -15.46 5.21 4.22
N LEU A 311 -16.30 4.21 3.93
CA LEU A 311 -17.71 4.20 4.34
C LEU A 311 -17.87 4.26 5.87
N ALA A 312 -16.94 3.68 6.63
CA ALA A 312 -16.99 3.70 8.09
C ALA A 312 -16.52 5.03 8.72
N VAL A 313 -15.76 5.86 7.99
CA VAL A 313 -15.12 7.07 8.55
C VAL A 313 -15.52 8.37 7.86
N ASN A 314 -16.25 8.32 6.75
CA ASN A 314 -16.67 9.49 6.01
C ASN A 314 -17.55 10.42 6.86
N ASP A 315 -17.27 11.73 6.79
CA ASP A 315 -17.92 12.75 7.63
C ASP A 315 -19.37 13.06 7.22
N ILE A 316 -19.76 12.73 5.98
CA ILE A 316 -21.11 13.03 5.48
C ILE A 316 -22.11 11.98 5.98
N ILE A 317 -21.81 10.71 5.69
CA ILE A 317 -22.56 9.54 6.14
C ILE A 317 -21.53 8.48 6.47
N SER A 318 -21.39 8.21 7.75
CA SER A 318 -20.58 7.12 8.28
C SER A 318 -21.47 5.95 8.67
N PHE A 319 -21.06 4.75 8.28
CA PHE A 319 -21.72 3.52 8.69
C PHE A 319 -21.05 2.98 9.95
N SER A 320 -21.84 2.68 10.97
CA SER A 320 -21.36 1.89 12.09
C SER A 320 -21.02 0.47 11.64
N MET A 321 -20.17 -0.23 12.40
CA MET A 321 -19.83 -1.61 12.09
C MET A 321 -21.06 -2.53 12.02
N ASN A 322 -22.08 -2.31 12.86
CA ASN A 322 -23.32 -3.08 12.81
C ASN A 322 -24.10 -2.87 11.50
N GLN A 323 -24.03 -1.68 10.89
CA GLN A 323 -24.63 -1.41 9.59
C GLN A 323 -23.81 -2.01 8.45
N LEU A 324 -22.49 -2.12 8.59
CA LEU A 324 -21.61 -2.75 7.60
C LEU A 324 -21.66 -4.28 7.67
N ASP A 325 -22.02 -4.88 8.80
CA ASP A 325 -22.00 -6.33 8.99
C ASP A 325 -22.71 -7.15 7.91
N PRO A 326 -23.95 -6.82 7.51
CA PRO A 326 -24.61 -7.57 6.43
C PRO A 326 -23.83 -7.50 5.11
N LEU A 327 -23.25 -6.34 4.79
CA LEU A 327 -22.43 -6.17 3.60
C LEU A 327 -21.14 -7.00 3.67
N LEU A 328 -20.44 -6.96 4.81
CA LEU A 328 -19.20 -7.71 5.02
C LEU A 328 -19.45 -9.22 4.95
N ASP A 329 -20.56 -9.70 5.51
CA ASP A 329 -20.98 -11.10 5.40
C ASP A 329 -21.27 -11.48 3.96
N SER A 330 -22.02 -10.65 3.21
CA SER A 330 -22.31 -10.89 1.80
C SER A 330 -21.04 -10.91 0.92
N ILE A 331 -20.09 -10.01 1.17
CA ILE A 331 -18.77 -10.03 0.49
C ILE A 331 -18.03 -11.32 0.82
N ARG A 332 -17.98 -11.71 2.11
CA ARG A 332 -17.28 -12.90 2.59
C ARG A 332 -17.88 -14.20 2.02
N THR A 333 -19.20 -14.30 1.89
CA THR A 333 -19.89 -15.48 1.35
C THR A 333 -20.13 -15.41 -0.16
N ASN A 334 -19.64 -14.36 -0.82
CA ASN A 334 -19.88 -14.07 -2.24
C ASN A 334 -21.39 -14.09 -2.60
N ASP A 335 -22.22 -13.50 -1.75
CA ASP A 335 -23.67 -13.37 -1.92
C ASP A 335 -24.05 -12.01 -2.54
N LEU A 336 -24.26 -12.00 -3.86
CA LEU A 336 -24.60 -10.78 -4.60
C LEU A 336 -25.95 -10.19 -4.14
N ASN A 337 -26.94 -11.04 -3.88
CA ASN A 337 -28.29 -10.58 -3.50
C ASN A 337 -28.26 -9.84 -2.16
N GLY A 338 -27.42 -10.29 -1.22
CA GLY A 338 -27.22 -9.61 0.05
C GLY A 338 -26.56 -8.25 -0.10
N VAL A 339 -25.58 -8.10 -1.01
CA VAL A 339 -24.99 -6.80 -1.36
C VAL A 339 -26.04 -5.87 -1.97
N GLU A 340 -26.86 -6.36 -2.90
CA GLU A 340 -27.95 -5.58 -3.50
C GLU A 340 -28.98 -5.13 -2.47
N THR A 341 -29.41 -6.04 -1.60
CA THR A 341 -30.35 -5.74 -0.50
C THR A 341 -29.78 -4.68 0.44
N TRP A 342 -28.48 -4.75 0.75
CA TRP A 342 -27.82 -3.73 1.58
C TRP A 342 -27.81 -2.36 0.89
N MET A 343 -27.57 -2.32 -0.42
CA MET A 343 -27.65 -1.09 -1.21
C MET A 343 -29.07 -0.50 -1.29
N GLU A 344 -30.13 -1.27 -1.04
CA GLU A 344 -31.49 -0.70 -0.94
C GLU A 344 -31.73 0.04 0.39
N GLY A 345 -30.82 -0.06 1.35
CA GLY A 345 -30.90 0.59 2.66
C GLY A 345 -30.93 2.12 2.59
N SER A 346 -31.65 2.75 3.53
CA SER A 346 -31.87 4.20 3.57
C SER A 346 -30.58 5.02 3.59
N ASP A 347 -29.57 4.56 4.33
CA ASP A 347 -28.31 5.28 4.49
C ASP A 347 -27.50 5.26 3.19
N TRP A 348 -27.48 4.12 2.48
CA TRP A 348 -26.87 4.02 1.15
C TRP A 348 -27.62 4.85 0.11
N GLN A 349 -28.95 4.80 0.11
CA GLN A 349 -29.77 5.63 -0.78
C GLN A 349 -29.53 7.12 -0.56
N THR A 350 -29.31 7.53 0.70
CA THR A 350 -28.94 8.91 1.01
C THR A 350 -27.57 9.28 0.42
N ILE A 351 -26.56 8.40 0.51
CA ILE A 351 -25.28 8.59 -0.19
C ILE A 351 -25.48 8.76 -1.70
N VAL A 352 -26.23 7.85 -2.32
CA VAL A 352 -26.50 7.92 -3.77
C VAL A 352 -27.17 9.24 -4.16
N GLN A 353 -28.13 9.72 -3.37
CA GLN A 353 -28.79 11.00 -3.59
C GLN A 353 -27.80 12.18 -3.46
N VAL A 354 -26.94 12.17 -2.44
CA VAL A 354 -25.89 13.19 -2.28
C VAL A 354 -24.96 13.19 -3.49
N LEU A 355 -24.50 12.03 -3.96
CA LEU A 355 -23.62 11.93 -5.13
C LEU A 355 -24.27 12.46 -6.42
N GLN A 356 -25.58 12.26 -6.59
CA GLN A 356 -26.33 12.82 -7.72
C GLN A 356 -26.42 14.34 -7.68
N THR A 357 -26.54 14.94 -6.48
CA THR A 357 -26.57 16.40 -6.33
C THR A 357 -25.21 17.08 -6.48
N HIS A 358 -24.11 16.34 -6.23
CA HIS A 358 -22.74 16.85 -6.30
C HIS A 358 -22.04 16.60 -7.65
N SER A 359 -22.67 15.91 -8.61
CA SER A 359 -22.09 15.68 -9.94
C SER A 359 -22.07 16.99 -10.76
N PRO A 360 -20.92 17.42 -11.33
CA PRO A 360 -20.89 18.56 -12.23
C PRO A 360 -21.76 18.26 -13.45
N GLY A 361 -22.79 19.07 -13.70
CA GLY A 361 -23.67 18.88 -14.85
C GLY A 361 -22.92 18.97 -16.19
N PRO A 362 -23.41 18.30 -17.26
CA PRO A 362 -22.80 18.41 -18.57
C PRO A 362 -22.99 19.84 -19.10
N THR A 363 -21.89 20.52 -19.45
CA THR A 363 -21.94 21.78 -20.18
C THR A 363 -22.53 21.54 -21.57
N THR A 364 -23.80 21.85 -21.74
CA THR A 364 -24.49 21.89 -23.03
C THR A 364 -24.12 23.17 -23.76
N THR A 365 -23.24 23.11 -24.76
CA THR A 365 -23.08 24.21 -25.73
C THR A 365 -23.97 23.94 -26.93
N ALA A 366 -25.12 24.59 -26.95
CA ALA A 366 -26.04 24.59 -28.08
C ALA A 366 -25.54 25.53 -29.19
N GLY A 367 -25.39 24.96 -30.39
CA GLY A 367 -25.74 25.59 -31.67
C GLY A 367 -24.84 26.69 -32.26
N ASN A 368 -24.14 26.36 -33.35
CA ASN A 368 -24.43 27.06 -34.60
C ASN A 368 -24.09 26.20 -35.84
N ARG A 369 -25.01 26.15 -36.80
CA ARG A 369 -24.87 25.49 -38.10
C ARG A 369 -24.35 26.51 -39.12
N SER A 370 -23.37 26.15 -39.96
CA SER A 370 -23.50 26.27 -41.43
C SER A 370 -22.34 25.61 -42.17
N SER A 371 -22.68 25.11 -43.35
CA SER A 371 -22.00 24.25 -44.33
C SER A 371 -20.99 24.96 -45.25
N HIS A 372 -19.87 24.32 -45.61
CA HIS A 372 -19.41 24.14 -47.02
C HIS A 372 -18.12 23.27 -47.17
N MET A 373 -18.16 22.39 -48.17
CA MET A 373 -17.17 21.53 -48.88
C MET A 373 -15.63 21.58 -48.62
N ASP A 374 -15.10 20.37 -48.38
CA ASP A 374 -14.04 19.60 -49.06
C ASP A 374 -12.54 20.00 -49.18
N TYR A 375 -11.74 18.95 -48.87
CA TYR A 375 -10.42 18.50 -49.33
C TYR A 375 -9.09 18.94 -48.65
N GLU A 376 -8.37 17.88 -48.23
CA GLU A 376 -6.91 17.67 -48.04
C GLU A 376 -6.20 18.05 -46.73
N ASP A 377 -5.94 16.98 -45.95
CA ASP A 377 -4.65 16.52 -45.41
C ASP A 377 -3.60 17.57 -44.96
N GLN A 378 -3.47 17.79 -43.64
CA GLN A 378 -2.17 18.03 -43.00
C GLN A 378 -2.23 17.93 -41.46
N ARG A 379 -1.09 17.49 -40.92
CA ARG A 379 -0.78 17.17 -39.51
C ARG A 379 -0.83 18.37 -38.55
N ASP A 380 -0.87 18.00 -37.27
CA ASP A 380 -0.53 18.77 -36.07
C ASP A 380 -1.53 19.82 -35.56
N LEU A 381 -2.13 19.55 -34.39
CA LEU A 381 -2.40 20.61 -33.42
C LEU A 381 -2.49 20.09 -31.97
N ALA A 382 -1.38 20.27 -31.25
CA ALA A 382 -1.39 20.47 -29.82
C ALA A 382 -1.95 21.87 -29.52
N SER A 383 -3.09 21.98 -28.83
CA SER A 383 -3.55 23.23 -28.24
C SER A 383 -3.03 23.33 -26.81
N SER A 384 -1.83 23.87 -26.67
CA SER A 384 -1.30 24.36 -25.39
C SER A 384 -2.13 25.56 -24.93
N LEU A 385 -2.62 25.50 -23.69
CA LEU A 385 -3.06 26.68 -22.96
C LEU A 385 -1.83 27.57 -22.79
N SER A 386 -1.73 28.65 -23.57
CA SER A 386 -0.62 29.60 -23.41
C SER A 386 -0.68 30.20 -22.01
N GLN A 387 0.41 30.13 -21.25
CA GLN A 387 0.60 30.80 -19.95
C GLN A 387 1.83 31.72 -20.04
N TRP A 388 1.97 32.70 -19.14
CA TRP A 388 3.15 33.56 -19.08
C TRP A 388 3.58 33.88 -17.65
N ASN A 389 4.90 33.93 -17.41
CA ASN A 389 5.48 34.20 -16.10
C ASN A 389 5.63 35.71 -15.89
N CYS A 390 5.17 36.21 -14.73
CA CYS A 390 5.33 37.60 -14.37
C CYS A 390 6.81 37.93 -14.09
N PRO A 391 7.41 38.94 -14.75
CA PRO A 391 8.82 39.28 -14.54
C PRO A 391 9.11 39.87 -13.16
N ARG A 392 8.09 40.39 -12.46
CA ARG A 392 8.23 41.02 -11.14
C ARG A 392 8.08 40.05 -9.97
N CYS A 393 7.14 39.11 -10.03
CA CYS A 393 6.83 38.22 -8.91
C CYS A 393 6.85 36.72 -9.25
N THR A 394 7.25 36.36 -10.48
CA THR A 394 7.36 34.98 -11.00
C THR A 394 6.05 34.18 -11.08
N PHE A 395 4.92 34.76 -10.70
CA PHE A 395 3.61 34.12 -10.80
C PHE A 395 3.25 33.75 -12.25
N ILE A 396 2.71 32.55 -12.44
CA ILE A 396 2.30 32.02 -13.75
C ILE A 396 0.86 32.48 -14.02
N ASN A 397 0.70 33.36 -15.01
CA ASN A 397 -0.59 33.91 -15.39
C ASN A 397 -1.13 33.19 -16.62
N ASP A 398 -2.46 33.14 -16.74
CA ASP A 398 -3.12 32.69 -17.96
C ASP A 398 -2.73 33.57 -19.16
N GLY A 399 -2.58 32.96 -20.34
CA GLY A 399 -2.16 33.63 -21.56
C GLY A 399 -3.14 34.68 -22.07
N SER A 400 -4.42 34.56 -21.71
CA SER A 400 -5.45 35.55 -21.97
C SER A 400 -5.31 36.81 -21.11
N SER A 401 -4.64 36.72 -19.96
CA SER A 401 -4.43 37.86 -19.07
C SER A 401 -3.26 38.74 -19.52
N ARG A 402 -3.49 40.06 -19.57
CA ARG A 402 -2.45 41.07 -19.88
C ARG A 402 -1.74 41.63 -18.65
N THR A 403 -2.24 41.35 -17.44
CA THR A 403 -1.69 41.88 -16.18
C THR A 403 -1.54 40.76 -15.16
N CYS A 404 -0.48 40.80 -14.37
CA CYS A 404 -0.26 39.79 -13.34
C CYS A 404 -1.32 39.87 -12.25
N GLU A 405 -1.94 38.75 -11.90
CA GLU A 405 -2.99 38.70 -10.88
C GLU A 405 -2.50 39.11 -9.49
N ILE A 406 -1.24 38.84 -9.16
CA ILE A 406 -0.68 39.11 -7.82
C ILE A 406 -0.18 40.55 -7.68
N CYS A 407 0.49 41.08 -8.70
CA CYS A 407 1.22 42.35 -8.57
C CYS A 407 0.84 43.41 -9.62
N SER A 408 -0.16 43.11 -10.46
CA SER A 408 -0.68 43.99 -11.51
C SER A 408 0.34 44.44 -12.57
N CYS A 409 1.52 43.80 -12.65
CA CYS A 409 2.54 44.07 -13.66
C CYS A 409 2.08 43.63 -15.06
N GLU A 410 2.36 44.40 -16.11
CA GLU A 410 1.92 44.10 -17.47
C GLU A 410 2.75 42.99 -18.13
N LYS A 411 2.11 42.23 -19.01
CA LYS A 411 2.76 41.18 -19.80
C LYS A 411 3.77 41.78 -20.78
N GLY A 412 5.05 41.44 -20.60
CA GLY A 412 6.15 41.91 -21.45
C GLY A 412 6.80 43.24 -21.03
N SER A 413 6.57 43.68 -19.79
CA SER A 413 7.19 44.88 -19.19
C SER A 413 8.44 44.59 -18.37
#